data_AF-A0A759JZV8-F1
#
_entry.id   AF-A0A759JZV8-F1
#
_cell.length_a   1.000
_cell.length_b   1.000
_cell.length_c   1.000
_cell.angle_alpha   90.00
_cell.angle_beta   90.00
_cell.angle_gamma   90.00
#
_symmetry.space_group_name_H-M   'P 1'
#
loop_
_entity.id
_entity.type
_entity.pdbx_description
1 polymer ?
#
loop_
_entity_poly.entity_id
_entity_poly.type
_entity_poly.pdbx_seq_one_letter_code
_entity_poly.pdbx_strand_id
1 'polypeptide(L)' 'MYQFSAGVKAGKTIGENVELCKSISSENRKLLECDDSESSADFIDALFETNRKLVEPSQ' A
#
# COMPACT_ATOMS: atom_id res chain seq x y z
N MET A 1 -11.44 -15.43 -15.11
CA MET A 1 -10.97 -14.12 -14.60
C MET A 1 -11.20 -14.13 -13.09
N TYR A 2 -10.15 -14.07 -12.26
CA TYR A 2 -10.31 -14.06 -10.81
C TYR A 2 -10.89 -12.71 -10.37
N GLN A 3 -12.03 -12.74 -9.67
CA GLN A 3 -12.61 -11.54 -9.08
C GLN A 3 -12.00 -11.34 -7.69
N PHE A 4 -11.10 -10.37 -7.58
CA PHE A 4 -10.54 -9.98 -6.28
C PHE A 4 -11.62 -9.30 -5.43
N SER A 5 -11.52 -9.49 -4.11
CA SER A 5 -12.33 -8.75 -3.13
C SER A 5 -12.03 -7.25 -3.22
N ALA A 6 -12.96 -6.42 -2.74
CA ALA A 6 -12.79 -4.97 -2.75
C ALA A 6 -11.48 -4.53 -2.04
N GLY A 7 -11.15 -5.15 -0.91
CA GLY A 7 -9.91 -4.86 -0.17
C GLY A 7 -8.65 -5.22 -0.95
N VAL A 8 -8.62 -6.37 -1.64
CA VAL A 8 -7.47 -6.77 -2.47
C VAL A 8 -7.31 -5.83 -3.68
N LYS A 9 -8.42 -5.38 -4.28
CA LYS A 9 -8.38 -4.39 -5.36
C LYS A 9 -7.84 -3.04 -4.87
N ALA A 10 -8.31 -2.57 -3.72
CA ALA A 10 -7.83 -1.33 -3.12
C ALA A 10 -6.33 -1.39 -2.80
N GLY A 11 -5.86 -2.47 -2.18
CA GLY A 11 -4.44 -2.68 -1.89
C GLY A 11 -3.58 -2.71 -3.16
N LYS A 12 -4.05 -3.38 -4.22
CA LYS A 12 -3.37 -3.38 -5.53
C LYS A 12 -3.25 -1.96 -6.10
N THR A 13 -4.33 -1.19 -6.10
CA THR A 13 -4.32 0.19 -6.60
C THR A 13 -3.39 1.09 -5.80
N ILE A 14 -3.37 0.96 -4.46
CA ILE A 14 -2.44 1.70 -3.59
C ILE A 14 -0.99 1.38 -3.97
N GLY A 15 -0.64 0.09 -4.10
CA GLY A 15 0.71 -0.33 -4.50
C GLY A 15 1.12 0.16 -5.90
N GLU A 16 0.21 0.11 -6.87
CA GLU A 16 0.43 0.64 -8.22
C GLU A 16 0.67 2.16 -8.20
N ASN A 17 -0.06 2.91 -7.39
CA ASN A 17 0.14 4.35 -7.23
C ASN A 17 1.49 4.68 -6.56
N VAL A 18 1.91 3.93 -5.53
CA VAL A 18 3.22 4.11 -4.90
C VAL A 18 4.36 3.88 -5.90
N GLU A 19 4.28 2.83 -6.71
CA GLU A 19 5.27 2.57 -7.76
C GLU A 19 5.29 3.67 -8.83
N LEU A 20 4.11 4.17 -9.22
CA LEU A 20 4.00 5.32 -10.11
C LEU A 20 4.70 6.55 -9.50
N CYS A 21 4.46 6.84 -8.23
CA CYS A 21 5.03 7.98 -7.50
C CYS A 21 6.56 7.96 -7.37
N LYS A 22 7.19 6.78 -7.39
CA LYS A 22 8.66 6.64 -7.43
C LYS A 22 9.27 7.11 -8.75
N SER A 23 8.51 7.03 -9.84
CA SER A 23 8.97 7.39 -11.19
C SER A 23 8.72 8.85 -11.58
N ILE A 24 8.10 9.64 -10.70
CA ILE A 24 7.57 10.97 -11.01
C ILE A 24 8.38 12.07 -10.32
N SER A 25 8.55 13.20 -11.01
CA SER A 25 9.25 14.37 -10.49
C SER A 25 8.52 15.00 -9.29
N SER A 26 9.28 15.61 -8.38
CA SER A 26 8.78 16.20 -7.13
C SER A 26 7.56 17.13 -7.31
N GLU A 27 7.54 17.91 -8.39
CA GLU A 27 6.45 18.85 -8.70
C GLU A 27 5.12 18.15 -9.01
N ASN A 28 5.17 16.96 -9.60
CA ASN A 28 3.99 16.20 -10.01
C ASN A 28 3.51 15.22 -8.92
N ARG A 29 4.29 15.00 -7.85
CA ARG A 29 3.94 14.10 -6.75
C ARG A 29 2.72 14.58 -5.95
N LYS A 30 2.57 15.89 -5.77
CA LYS A 30 1.40 16.48 -5.09
C LYS A 30 0.11 16.38 -5.91
N LEU A 31 0.22 16.44 -7.23
CA LEU A 31 -0.93 16.32 -8.14
C LEU A 31 -1.52 14.90 -8.17
N LEU A 32 -0.71 13.90 -7.79
CA LEU A 32 -1.08 12.49 -7.79
C LEU A 32 -1.28 11.93 -6.37
N GLU A 33 -1.40 12.81 -5.36
CA GLU A 33 -1.64 12.42 -3.96
C GLU A 33 -0.66 11.32 -3.50
N CYS A 34 0.60 11.43 -3.92
CA CYS A 34 1.61 10.40 -3.66
C CYS A 34 1.83 10.16 -2.17
N ASP A 35 1.77 11.23 -1.37
CA ASP A 35 1.95 11.16 0.08
C ASP A 35 0.83 10.33 0.74
N ASP A 36 -0.42 10.41 0.24
CA ASP A 36 -1.55 9.63 0.76
C ASP A 36 -1.44 8.16 0.36
N SER A 37 -0.99 7.88 -0.86
CA SER A 37 -0.76 6.51 -1.35
C SER A 37 0.39 5.83 -0.60
N GLU A 38 1.51 6.55 -0.36
CA GLU A 38 2.66 6.06 0.41
C GLU A 38 2.27 5.82 1.88
N SER A 39 1.58 6.77 2.52
CA SER A 39 1.09 6.60 3.89
C SER A 39 0.10 5.43 4.03
N SER A 40 -0.77 5.23 3.03
CA SER A 40 -1.70 4.10 3.00
C SER A 40 -0.97 2.76 2.86
N ALA A 41 0.10 2.69 2.05
CA ALA A 41 0.92 1.49 1.92
C ALA A 41 1.64 1.16 3.24
N ASP A 42 2.25 2.15 3.88
CA ASP A 42 2.93 1.98 5.18
C ASP A 42 1.96 1.47 6.25
N PHE A 43 0.73 1.99 6.29
CA PHE A 43 -0.30 1.52 7.22
C PHE A 43 -0.69 0.06 6.97
N ILE A 44 -0.85 -0.33 5.70
CA ILE A 44 -1.16 -1.71 5.31
C ILE A 44 -0.03 -2.66 5.73
N ASP A 45 1.23 -2.27 5.48
CA ASP A 45 2.39 -3.06 5.87
C ASP A 45 2.47 -3.21 7.40
N ALA A 46 2.25 -2.13 8.15
CA ALA A 46 2.21 -2.18 9.62
C ALA A 46 1.10 -3.09 10.16
N LEU A 47 -0.08 -3.10 9.52
CA LEU A 47 -1.16 -4.03 9.86
C LEU A 47 -0.75 -5.49 9.61
N PHE A 48 -0.15 -5.78 8.46
CA PHE A 48 0.33 -7.13 8.15
C PHE A 48 1.43 -7.57 9.11
N GLU A 49 2.40 -6.70 9.44
CA GLU A 49 3.43 -7.01 10.42
C GLU A 49 2.86 -7.26 11.80
N THR A 50 1.89 -6.46 12.24
CA THR A 50 1.22 -6.63 13.53
C THR A 50 0.49 -7.97 13.58
N ASN A 51 -0.30 -8.28 12.55
CA ASN A 51 -1.00 -9.55 12.43
C ASN A 51 -0.03 -10.73 12.35
N ARG A 52 1.08 -10.58 11.62
CA ARG A 52 2.14 -11.60 11.55
C ARG A 52 2.71 -11.88 12.93
N LYS A 53 3.09 -10.85 13.70
CA LYS A 53 3.62 -11.01 15.07
C LYS A 53 2.62 -11.67 16.03
N LEU A 54 1.31 -11.50 15.80
CA LEU A 54 0.26 -12.13 16.61
C LEU A 54 0.05 -13.61 16.29
N VAL A 55 0.36 -14.04 15.06
CA VAL A 55 0.16 -15.42 14.57
C VAL A 55 1.46 -16.23 14.60
N GLU A 56 2.61 -15.56 14.50
CA GLU A 56 3.91 -16.19 14.71
C GLU A 56 3.97 -16.73 16.14
N PRO A 57 4.18 -18.04 16.34
CA PRO A 57 4.34 -18.59 17.68
C PRO A 57 5.53 -17.88 18.32
N SER A 58 5.30 -17.27 19.48
CA SER A 58 6.37 -16.73 20.31
C SER A 58 7.40 -17.84 20.51
N GLN A 59 8.59 -17.70 19.92
CA GLN A 59 9.69 -18.63 20.15
C GLN A 59 10.09 -18.68 21.61
#